data_AF-A0A2S0M0B2-F1
#
_entry.id   AF-A0A2S0M0B2-F1
#
_cell.length_a   1.000
_cell.length_b   1.000
_cell.length_c   1.000
_cell.angle_alpha   90.00
_cell.angle_beta   90.00
_cell.angle_gamma   90.00
#
_symmetry.space_group_name_H-M   'P 1'
#
loop_
_entity.id
_entity.type
_entity.pdbx_description
1 polymer ?
#
loop_
_entity_poly.entity_id
_entity_poly.type
_entity_poly.pdbx_seq_one_letter_code
_entity_poly.pdbx_strand_id
1 'polypeptide(L)'
;MTQDQDTEDVQQADSLEDATTDDNSGDETSHGDDDGNQGHDDLGSEETEPEVFPAKVVKDLRKENARYRERAQKADQLAQRLHTALVAGTGKLADPTDLEFDEAHLEDPDALAAAVDDLLARKPHLRARRVAGDVGQGNRGKTGNGPDLLEAMRGTL
;
A
#
# COMPACT_ATOMS: atom_id res chain seq x y z
N MET A 1 55.27 -33.27 23.11
CA MET A 1 53.90 -33.69 23.44
C MET A 1 53.65 -33.26 24.87
N THR A 2 53.18 -32.04 25.20
CA THR A 2 52.01 -31.30 24.68
C THR A 2 50.76 -32.16 24.86
N GLN A 3 49.72 -31.81 25.62
CA GLN A 3 49.47 -30.85 26.70
C GLN A 3 48.08 -31.31 27.20
N ASP A 4 47.88 -31.39 28.52
CA ASP A 4 46.56 -31.61 29.12
C ASP A 4 45.62 -30.45 28.73
N GLN A 5 44.38 -30.77 28.36
CA GLN A 5 43.33 -29.76 28.15
C GLN A 5 42.33 -29.83 29.29
N ASP A 6 42.50 -28.91 30.24
CA ASP A 6 41.46 -28.53 31.19
C ASP A 6 40.80 -27.22 30.74
N THR A 7 39.48 -27.26 30.87
CA THR A 7 38.43 -26.27 30.64
C THR A 7 38.69 -24.93 31.32
N GLU A 8 38.54 -23.81 30.60
CA GLU A 8 38.10 -22.54 31.19
C GLU A 8 36.99 -21.90 30.34
N ASP A 9 35.84 -21.74 30.98
CA ASP A 9 34.74 -20.86 30.61
C ASP A 9 35.25 -19.41 30.48
N VAL A 10 35.06 -18.79 29.32
CA VAL A 10 35.11 -17.33 29.18
C VAL A 10 33.75 -16.85 28.70
N GLN A 11 33.00 -16.35 29.68
CA GLN A 11 31.88 -15.46 29.49
C GLN A 11 32.38 -14.20 28.77
N GLN A 12 31.82 -13.88 27.61
CA GLN A 12 31.90 -12.53 27.07
C GLN A 12 30.50 -12.04 26.76
N ALA A 13 30.01 -11.25 27.72
CA ALA A 13 28.81 -10.46 27.62
C ALA A 13 29.03 -9.29 26.65
N ASP A 14 27.92 -8.95 25.99
CA ASP A 14 27.46 -7.58 25.74
C ASP A 14 28.30 -6.68 24.83
N SER A 15 27.90 -6.58 23.57
CA SER A 15 28.12 -5.43 22.68
C SER A 15 27.14 -5.50 21.52
N LEU A 16 25.85 -5.24 21.79
CA LEU A 16 24.88 -4.90 20.73
C LEU A 16 25.11 -3.42 20.38
N GLU A 17 25.91 -3.17 19.35
CA GLU A 17 26.02 -1.85 18.73
C GLU A 17 24.71 -1.54 17.98
N ASP A 18 23.87 -0.73 18.62
CA ASP A 18 22.72 -0.05 18.06
C ASP A 18 23.20 0.97 17.00
N ALA A 19 23.35 0.49 15.78
CA ALA A 19 23.62 1.34 14.62
C ALA A 19 22.32 2.07 14.23
N THR A 20 22.03 3.19 14.91
CA THR A 20 21.07 4.17 14.39
C THR A 20 21.71 4.89 13.21
N THR A 21 21.51 4.36 12.01
CA THR A 21 21.79 5.08 10.76
C THR A 21 20.84 6.27 10.67
N ASP A 22 21.33 7.43 11.06
CA ASP A 22 20.72 8.74 10.82
C ASP A 22 20.96 9.11 9.35
N ASP A 23 20.13 8.57 8.45
CA ASP A 23 20.07 8.97 7.05
C ASP A 23 19.19 10.22 6.93
N ASN A 24 19.77 11.36 7.31
CA ASN A 24 19.22 12.68 7.04
C ASN A 24 19.49 13.06 5.57
N SER A 25 18.76 12.42 4.67
CA SER A 25 18.65 12.85 3.28
C SER A 25 17.76 14.09 3.22
N GLY A 26 18.38 15.24 3.00
CA GLY A 26 17.74 16.55 2.93
C GLY A 26 16.70 16.61 1.80
N ASP A 27 15.45 16.79 2.18
CA ASP A 27 14.36 17.19 1.29
C ASP A 27 14.46 18.71 1.09
N GLU A 28 15.01 19.12 -0.06
CA GLU A 28 15.01 20.51 -0.51
C GLU A 28 13.57 20.94 -0.84
N THR A 29 12.86 21.46 0.16
CA THR A 29 11.59 22.14 -0.08
C THR A 29 11.88 23.45 -0.85
N SER A 30 11.65 23.42 -2.15
CA SER A 30 11.55 24.61 -3.01
C SER A 30 10.43 25.51 -2.47
N HIS A 31 10.78 26.53 -1.69
CA HIS A 31 9.87 27.60 -1.28
C HIS A 31 9.50 28.42 -2.53
N GLY A 32 8.29 28.20 -3.04
CA GLY A 32 7.65 29.13 -3.95
C GLY A 32 7.12 30.31 -3.13
N ASP A 33 7.61 31.51 -3.44
CA ASP A 33 7.08 32.76 -2.92
C ASP A 33 5.61 32.90 -3.38
N ASP A 34 4.66 32.72 -2.47
CA ASP A 34 3.26 33.12 -2.66
C ASP A 34 2.98 34.32 -1.74
N ASP A 35 3.06 35.50 -2.36
CA ASP A 35 2.73 36.81 -1.80
C ASP A 35 1.20 36.93 -1.69
N GLY A 36 0.69 36.91 -0.45
CA GLY A 36 -0.74 36.85 -0.16
C GLY A 36 -1.10 37.44 1.21
N ASN A 37 -0.68 38.69 1.43
CA ASN A 37 -1.10 39.62 2.49
C ASN A 37 -2.52 39.41 3.07
N GLN A 38 -2.61 39.13 4.37
CA GLN A 38 -3.77 39.49 5.22
C GLN A 38 -3.28 40.03 6.57
N GLY A 39 -3.43 41.33 6.73
CA GLY A 39 -2.90 42.12 7.83
C GLY A 39 -3.51 41.80 9.19
N HIS A 40 -2.63 41.78 10.19
CA HIS A 40 -2.98 42.06 11.57
C HIS A 40 -2.18 43.29 11.99
N ASP A 41 -2.74 44.47 11.72
CA ASP A 41 -2.29 45.72 12.32
C ASP A 41 -2.70 45.69 13.80
N ASP A 42 -1.74 45.39 14.68
CA ASP A 42 -1.75 45.90 16.04
C ASP A 42 -0.38 46.51 16.36
N LEU A 43 -0.44 47.76 16.79
CA LEU A 43 0.66 48.71 16.89
C LEU A 43 1.35 48.57 18.25
N GLY A 44 2.63 48.20 18.24
CA GLY A 44 3.46 48.19 19.44
C GLY A 44 4.88 47.72 19.18
N SER A 45 5.74 48.61 18.69
CA SER A 45 7.19 48.39 18.59
C SER A 45 7.82 48.47 19.98
N GLU A 46 7.61 47.46 20.82
CA GLU A 46 8.59 47.12 21.84
C GLU A 46 9.49 46.04 21.23
N GLU A 47 10.81 46.23 21.27
CA GLU A 47 11.78 45.15 21.02
C GLU A 47 11.63 44.12 22.15
N THR A 48 10.54 43.37 22.14
CA THR A 48 10.33 42.24 23.02
C THR A 48 11.24 41.13 22.52
N GLU A 49 12.20 40.73 23.35
CA GLU A 49 12.98 39.53 23.13
C GLU A 49 12.03 38.37 22.76
N PRO A 50 12.35 37.56 21.74
CA PRO A 50 11.45 36.52 21.29
C PRO A 50 11.14 35.56 22.43
N GLU A 51 9.86 35.39 22.76
CA GLU A 51 9.45 34.46 23.81
C GLU A 51 9.88 33.02 23.44
N VAL A 52 10.73 32.42 24.26
CA VAL A 52 11.24 31.06 24.03
C VAL A 52 10.30 30.04 24.66
N PHE A 53 9.69 29.20 23.83
CA PHE A 53 8.83 28.11 24.30
C PHE A 53 9.62 27.09 25.16
N PRO A 54 9.04 26.58 26.27
CA PRO A 54 9.68 25.55 27.08
C PRO A 54 10.01 24.30 26.26
N ALA A 55 11.24 23.80 26.38
CA ALA A 55 11.73 22.66 25.59
C ALA A 55 10.85 21.40 25.68
N LYS A 56 10.23 21.16 26.85
CA LYS A 56 9.30 20.06 27.06
C LYS A 56 8.07 20.16 26.14
N VAL A 57 7.46 21.34 26.05
CA VAL A 57 6.25 21.59 25.25
C VAL A 57 6.55 21.35 23.77
N VAL A 58 7.66 21.90 23.26
CA VAL A 58 8.05 21.72 21.85
C VAL A 58 8.35 20.24 21.55
N LYS A 59 9.00 19.53 22.48
CA LYS A 59 9.27 18.09 22.33
C LYS A 59 8.00 17.27 22.27
N ASP A 60 7.03 17.57 23.13
CA ASP A 60 5.74 16.88 23.14
C ASP A 60 4.95 17.20 21.84
N LEU A 61 4.93 18.46 21.40
CA LEU A 61 4.32 18.87 20.13
C LEU A 61 4.95 18.17 18.91
N ARG A 62 6.28 17.99 18.87
CA ARG A 62 6.93 17.23 17.80
C ARG A 62 6.49 15.77 17.76
N LYS A 63 6.36 15.13 18.93
CA LYS A 63 5.88 13.74 19.02
C LYS A 63 4.43 13.62 18.58
N GLU A 64 3.58 14.57 18.97
CA GLU A 64 2.18 14.60 18.55
C GLU A 64 2.05 14.79 17.04
N ASN A 65 2.75 15.77 16.47
CA ASN A 65 2.78 16.01 15.03
C ASN A 65 3.34 14.82 14.24
N ALA A 66 4.36 14.13 14.75
CA ALA A 66 4.85 12.89 14.16
C ALA A 66 3.74 11.83 14.07
N ARG A 67 2.99 11.62 15.17
CA ARG A 67 1.86 10.68 15.20
C ARG A 67 0.74 11.08 14.24
N TYR A 68 0.44 12.37 14.11
CA TYR A 68 -0.57 12.83 13.15
C TYR A 68 -0.17 12.55 11.71
N ARG A 69 1.10 12.79 11.35
CA ARG A 69 1.63 12.46 10.02
C ARG A 69 1.57 10.96 9.74
N GLU A 70 1.99 10.13 10.70
CA GLU A 70 1.87 8.67 10.56
C GLU A 70 0.42 8.21 10.37
N ARG A 71 -0.53 8.82 11.10
CA ARG A 71 -1.95 8.47 10.99
C ARG A 71 -2.54 8.90 9.65
N ALA A 72 -2.18 10.09 9.16
CA ALA A 72 -2.59 10.58 7.85
C ALA A 72 -2.11 9.64 6.74
N GLN A 73 -0.80 9.32 6.72
CA GLN A 73 -0.22 8.38 5.75
C GLN A 73 -0.92 7.01 5.76
N LYS A 74 -1.25 6.49 6.95
CA LYS A 74 -2.00 5.23 7.08
C LYS A 74 -3.43 5.35 6.55
N ALA A 75 -4.09 6.49 6.77
CA ALA A 75 -5.43 6.74 6.24
C ALA A 75 -5.41 6.77 4.70
N ASP A 76 -4.44 7.47 4.11
CA ASP A 76 -4.29 7.56 2.64
C ASP A 76 -4.05 6.18 2.02
N GLN A 77 -3.18 5.37 2.65
CA GLN A 77 -2.94 3.99 2.21
C GLN A 77 -4.21 3.12 2.30
N LEU A 78 -5.02 3.29 3.35
CA LEU A 78 -6.28 2.55 3.49
C LEU A 78 -7.33 3.02 2.49
N ALA A 79 -7.39 4.32 2.21
CA ALA A 79 -8.29 4.90 1.21
C ALA A 79 -7.98 4.34 -0.19
N GLN A 80 -6.70 4.31 -0.58
CA GLN A 80 -6.27 3.71 -1.85
C GLN A 80 -6.64 2.23 -1.94
N ARG A 81 -6.38 1.46 -0.88
CA ARG A 81 -6.73 0.03 -0.83
C ARG A 81 -8.24 -0.21 -0.93
N LEU A 82 -9.03 0.65 -0.28
CA LEU A 82 -10.49 0.58 -0.36
C LEU A 82 -10.97 0.89 -1.78
N HIS A 83 -10.45 1.95 -2.40
CA HIS A 83 -10.76 2.30 -3.79
C HIS A 83 -10.46 1.14 -4.74
N THR A 84 -9.26 0.55 -4.68
CA THR A 84 -8.91 -0.61 -5.49
C THR A 84 -9.86 -1.80 -5.24
N ALA A 85 -10.28 -2.03 -3.99
CA ALA A 85 -11.23 -3.09 -3.65
C ALA A 85 -12.63 -2.83 -4.23
N LEU A 86 -13.12 -1.58 -4.18
CA LEU A 86 -14.40 -1.19 -4.77
C LEU A 86 -14.38 -1.35 -6.29
N VAL A 87 -13.31 -0.89 -6.95
CA VAL A 87 -13.09 -1.08 -8.39
C VAL A 87 -13.06 -2.56 -8.75
N ALA A 88 -12.32 -3.38 -7.99
CA ALA A 88 -12.29 -4.84 -8.19
C ALA A 88 -13.68 -5.47 -8.03
N GLY A 89 -14.48 -4.99 -7.06
CA GLY A 89 -15.86 -5.41 -6.83
C GLY A 89 -16.79 -5.17 -8.02
N THR A 90 -16.52 -4.15 -8.85
CA THR A 90 -17.29 -3.92 -10.08
C THR A 90 -17.08 -5.02 -11.13
N GLY A 91 -15.90 -5.67 -11.13
CA GLY A 91 -15.52 -6.72 -12.08
C GLY A 91 -15.49 -6.29 -13.54
N LYS A 92 -15.50 -4.98 -13.83
CA LYS A 92 -15.48 -4.41 -15.18
C LYS A 92 -14.07 -4.27 -15.76
N LEU A 93 -13.10 -3.90 -14.92
CA LEU A 93 -11.68 -3.74 -15.30
C LEU A 93 -10.90 -5.04 -15.14
N ALA A 94 -9.90 -5.25 -16.00
CA ALA A 94 -8.98 -6.37 -15.91
C ALA A 94 -8.01 -6.21 -14.74
N ASP A 95 -7.47 -4.99 -14.57
CA ASP A 95 -6.66 -4.60 -13.41
C ASP A 95 -7.38 -3.46 -12.67
N PRO A 96 -7.70 -3.61 -11.37
CA PRO A 96 -8.37 -2.57 -10.60
C PRO A 96 -7.46 -1.35 -10.31
N THR A 97 -6.15 -1.45 -10.54
CA THR A 97 -5.19 -0.35 -10.36
C THR A 97 -5.10 0.59 -11.58
N ASP A 98 -5.77 0.24 -12.69
CA ASP A 98 -5.81 1.07 -13.90
C ASP A 98 -6.64 2.35 -13.73
N LEU A 99 -7.53 2.40 -12.74
CA LEU A 99 -8.30 3.59 -12.41
C LEU A 99 -7.54 4.39 -11.34
N GLU A 100 -7.23 5.65 -11.64
CA GLU A 100 -6.61 6.56 -10.69
C GLU A 100 -7.50 6.78 -9.46
N PHE A 101 -6.85 6.98 -8.31
CA PHE A 101 -7.55 7.26 -7.07
C PHE A 101 -8.23 8.64 -7.14
N ASP A 102 -9.49 8.69 -6.77
CA ASP A 102 -10.27 9.92 -6.56
C ASP A 102 -11.12 9.71 -5.31
N GLU A 103 -11.12 10.69 -4.40
CA GLU A 103 -11.88 10.65 -3.16
C GLU A 103 -13.39 10.56 -3.42
N ALA A 104 -13.88 11.17 -4.50
CA ALA A 104 -15.30 11.14 -4.87
C ALA A 104 -15.81 9.71 -5.12
N HIS A 105 -14.93 8.80 -5.58
CA HIS A 105 -15.28 7.40 -5.80
C HIS A 105 -15.56 6.62 -4.51
N LEU A 106 -15.09 7.09 -3.36
CA LEU A 106 -15.33 6.45 -2.07
C LEU A 106 -16.68 6.84 -1.47
N GLU A 107 -17.13 8.06 -1.75
CA GLU A 107 -18.38 8.61 -1.21
C GLU A 107 -19.58 8.35 -2.12
N ASP A 108 -19.36 8.37 -3.44
CA ASP A 108 -20.41 8.20 -4.43
C ASP A 108 -20.16 6.98 -5.36
N PRO A 109 -20.95 5.90 -5.22
CA PRO A 109 -20.81 4.73 -6.07
C PRO A 109 -21.19 5.00 -7.54
N ASP A 110 -22.07 5.97 -7.81
CA ASP A 110 -22.48 6.31 -9.18
C ASP A 110 -21.36 7.06 -9.90
N ALA A 111 -20.64 7.96 -9.19
CA ALA A 111 -19.44 8.61 -9.71
C ALA A 111 -18.35 7.58 -10.08
N LEU A 112 -18.12 6.59 -9.21
CA LEU A 112 -17.19 5.48 -9.51
C LEU A 112 -17.60 4.70 -10.75
N ALA A 113 -18.88 4.34 -10.86
CA ALA A 113 -19.39 3.58 -12.01
C ALA A 113 -19.22 4.37 -13.32
N ALA A 114 -19.54 5.67 -13.29
CA ALA A 114 -19.37 6.56 -14.42
C ALA A 114 -17.90 6.67 -14.84
N ALA A 115 -16.98 6.88 -13.90
CA ALA A 115 -15.55 6.98 -14.18
C ALA A 115 -14.99 5.70 -14.82
N VAL A 116 -15.43 4.53 -14.34
CA VAL A 116 -15.06 3.24 -14.94
C VAL A 116 -15.59 3.12 -16.38
N ASP A 117 -16.84 3.50 -16.62
CA ASP A 117 -17.43 3.42 -17.96
C ASP A 117 -16.76 4.40 -18.94
N ASP A 118 -16.42 5.60 -18.48
CA ASP A 118 -15.69 6.61 -19.25
C ASP A 118 -14.25 6.18 -19.56
N LEU A 119 -13.58 5.53 -18.60
CA LEU A 119 -12.26 4.93 -18.81
C LEU A 119 -12.33 3.82 -19.87
N LEU A 120 -13.33 2.95 -19.79
CA LEU A 120 -13.52 1.85 -20.74
C LEU A 120 -13.91 2.33 -22.13
N ALA A 121 -14.67 3.42 -22.24
CA ALA A 121 -14.99 4.05 -23.51
C ALA A 121 -13.72 4.56 -24.22
N ARG A 122 -12.80 5.17 -23.47
CA ARG A 122 -11.50 5.66 -23.98
C ARG A 122 -10.48 4.56 -24.22
N LYS A 123 -10.43 3.57 -23.31
CA LYS A 123 -9.45 2.47 -23.29
C LYS A 123 -10.16 1.11 -23.24
N PRO A 124 -10.76 0.67 -24.36
CA PRO A 124 -11.56 -0.56 -24.38
C PRO A 124 -10.75 -1.83 -24.09
N HIS A 125 -9.42 -1.80 -24.23
CA HIS A 125 -8.53 -2.92 -23.96
C HIS A 125 -8.34 -3.22 -22.47
N LEU A 126 -8.69 -2.30 -21.57
CA LEU A 126 -8.63 -2.49 -20.11
C LEU A 126 -9.83 -3.28 -19.56
N ARG A 127 -10.82 -3.57 -20.40
CA ARG A 127 -11.99 -4.35 -20.02
C ARG A 127 -11.60 -5.76 -19.61
N ALA A 128 -12.19 -6.25 -18.52
CA ALA A 128 -12.02 -7.62 -18.06
C ALA A 128 -12.38 -8.62 -19.18
N ARG A 129 -11.42 -9.48 -19.54
CA ARG A 129 -11.61 -10.55 -20.52
C ARG A 129 -12.09 -11.79 -19.78
N ARG A 130 -13.38 -12.12 -19.91
CA ARG A 130 -13.91 -13.41 -19.47
C ARG A 130 -13.97 -14.33 -20.67
N VAL A 131 -13.07 -15.32 -20.73
CA VAL A 131 -13.21 -16.44 -21.66
C VAL A 131 -14.28 -17.35 -21.08
N ALA A 132 -15.49 -17.26 -21.61
CA ALA A 132 -16.60 -18.13 -21.26
C ALA A 132 -16.83 -19.14 -22.39
N GLY A 133 -16.87 -20.42 -22.06
CA GLY A 133 -17.10 -21.52 -23.01
C GLY A 133 -16.17 -22.70 -22.79
N ASP A 134 -16.55 -23.86 -23.35
CA ASP A 134 -15.67 -25.01 -23.46
C ASP A 134 -14.51 -24.67 -24.41
N VAL A 135 -13.30 -24.55 -23.86
CA VAL A 135 -12.06 -24.29 -24.61
C VAL A 135 -11.66 -25.47 -25.50
N GLY A 136 -12.43 -26.58 -25.48
CA GLY A 136 -12.23 -27.74 -26.35
C GLY A 136 -10.96 -28.52 -26.03
N GLN A 137 -10.34 -28.25 -24.87
CA GLN A 137 -9.11 -28.87 -24.41
C GLN A 137 -9.43 -30.04 -23.48
N GLY A 138 -8.98 -31.24 -23.84
CA GLY A 138 -9.22 -32.47 -23.10
C GLY A 138 -10.06 -33.49 -23.87
N ASN A 139 -9.94 -34.76 -23.53
CA ASN A 139 -10.78 -35.82 -24.09
C ASN A 139 -12.23 -35.57 -23.66
N ARG A 140 -13.05 -35.01 -24.56
CA ARG A 140 -14.46 -34.64 -24.29
C ARG A 140 -15.41 -35.84 -24.27
N GLY A 141 -14.93 -36.96 -23.71
CA GLY A 141 -15.67 -38.20 -23.50
C GLY A 141 -16.73 -38.43 -24.57
N LYS A 142 -16.35 -38.99 -25.72
CA LYS A 142 -17.34 -39.57 -26.63
C LYS A 142 -18.27 -40.40 -25.75
N THR A 143 -19.57 -40.13 -25.75
CA THR A 143 -20.59 -40.84 -24.97
C THR A 143 -20.77 -42.27 -25.49
N GLY A 144 -19.68 -43.01 -25.58
CA GLY A 144 -19.62 -44.45 -25.77
C GLY A 144 -18.88 -44.98 -24.55
N ASN A 145 -19.51 -45.97 -23.90
CA ASN A 145 -19.04 -46.65 -22.70
C ASN A 145 -17.52 -46.56 -22.55
N GLY A 146 -17.06 -45.83 -21.53
CA GLY A 146 -15.66 -45.86 -21.12
C GLY A 146 -15.24 -47.28 -20.75
N PRO A 147 -13.93 -47.56 -20.59
CA PRO A 147 -13.45 -48.90 -20.27
C PRO A 147 -14.11 -49.41 -18.99
N ASP A 148 -14.98 -50.41 -19.12
CA ASP A 148 -15.60 -51.09 -17.99
C ASP A 148 -14.56 -52.01 -17.35
N LEU A 149 -14.27 -51.81 -16.07
CA LEU A 149 -13.34 -52.66 -15.31
C LEU A 149 -13.80 -54.13 -15.33
N LEU A 150 -15.10 -54.38 -15.39
CA LEU A 150 -15.62 -55.74 -15.51
C LEU A 150 -15.33 -56.36 -16.88
N GLU A 151 -15.27 -55.57 -17.95
CA GLU A 151 -14.88 -56.02 -19.30
C GLU A 151 -13.36 -56.27 -19.36
N ALA A 152 -12.56 -55.38 -18.77
CA ALA A 152 -11.11 -55.53 -18.67
C ALA A 152 -10.69 -56.76 -17.84
N MET A 153 -11.44 -57.11 -16.80
CA MET A 153 -11.18 -58.30 -15.98
C MET A 153 -11.78 -59.60 -16.55
N ARG A 154 -12.76 -59.52 -17.46
CA ARG A 154 -13.34 -60.69 -18.16
C ARG A 154 -12.59 -61.07 -19.43
N GLY A 155 -11.68 -60.23 -19.93
CA GLY A 155 -10.71 -60.60 -20.97
C GLY A 155 -11.32 -60.89 -22.35
N THR A 156 -12.51 -60.37 -22.64
CA THR A 156 -13.10 -60.44 -23.98
C THR A 156 -12.82 -59.13 -24.71
N LEU A 157 -11.94 -59.20 -25.71
CA LEU A 157 -11.66 -58.12 -26.66
C LEU A 157 -12.53 -58.28 -27.91
#